data_AF-A0A0C3E6G3-F1
#
_entry.id   AF-A0A0C3E6G3-F1
#
_cell.length_a   1.000
_cell.length_b   1.000
_cell.length_c   1.000
_cell.angle_alpha   90.00
_cell.angle_beta   90.00
_cell.angle_gamma   90.00
#
_symmetry.space_group_name_H-M   'P 1'
#
loop_
_entity.id
_entity.type
_entity.pdbx_description
1 polymer ?
#
loop_
_entity_poly.entity_id
_entity_poly.type
_entity_poly.pdbx_seq_one_letter_code
_entity_poly.pdbx_strand_id
1 'polypeptide(L)'
;MATSFEVTLSMVVDKAYLWLEKYANKLENSQLVLAKIQIELEAVGVAFKEECWLDILDYIDTKSEGWEDVKAAWQKVKTSEDLRAWCLLQAWAYGMTNLVIVLSAMEMMFGNHFILNEWINIFDPMTAVWEASEEESDLIPKVLELFEEAVERQGLSLPCPHVRKFIHYFELIKAVQNEEHWISAPLKVSQKQ
;
A
#
# COMPACT_ATOMS: atom_id res chain seq x y z
N MET A 1 -7.39 -13.17 -25.44
CA MET A 1 -5.97 -12.85 -25.29
C MET A 1 -5.86 -11.40 -24.86
N ALA A 2 -5.73 -11.21 -23.56
CA ALA A 2 -5.43 -9.97 -22.90
C ALA A 2 -4.07 -9.49 -23.40
N THR A 3 -4.06 -8.30 -23.99
CA THR A 3 -2.84 -7.64 -24.45
C THR A 3 -2.14 -6.87 -23.32
N SER A 4 -2.83 -6.69 -22.19
CA SER A 4 -2.41 -5.93 -21.03
C SER A 4 -3.22 -6.36 -19.82
N PHE A 5 -2.68 -6.13 -18.62
CA PHE A 5 -3.38 -6.28 -17.35
C PHE A 5 -3.13 -5.03 -16.50
N GLU A 6 -3.90 -4.86 -15.41
CA GLU A 6 -3.69 -3.79 -14.43
C GLU A 6 -3.67 -4.39 -13.03
N VAL A 7 -2.67 -4.00 -12.23
CA VAL A 7 -2.67 -4.26 -10.79
C VAL A 7 -2.95 -2.93 -10.11
N THR A 8 -4.03 -2.89 -9.35
CA THR A 8 -4.44 -1.72 -8.57
C THR A 8 -4.16 -1.94 -7.10
N LEU A 9 -4.18 -0.86 -6.32
CA LEU A 9 -3.95 -0.93 -4.87
C LEU A 9 -4.90 -1.91 -4.19
N SER A 10 -6.20 -1.87 -4.55
CA SER A 10 -7.20 -2.79 -4.00
C SER A 10 -6.91 -4.26 -4.28
N MET A 11 -6.10 -4.59 -5.29
CA MET A 11 -5.78 -5.97 -5.61
C MET A 11 -4.63 -6.52 -4.77
N VAL A 12 -3.79 -5.65 -4.17
CA VAL A 12 -2.57 -6.03 -3.46
C VAL A 12 -2.91 -6.58 -2.07
N VAL A 13 -3.35 -7.84 -2.02
CA VAL A 13 -3.55 -8.61 -0.79
C VAL A 13 -2.56 -9.78 -0.78
N ASP A 14 -1.73 -9.89 0.25
CA ASP A 14 -0.67 -10.91 0.32
C ASP A 14 -1.19 -12.33 0.12
N LYS A 15 -2.36 -12.63 0.69
CA LYS A 15 -3.01 -13.93 0.47
C LYS A 15 -3.51 -14.15 -0.95
N ALA A 16 -3.97 -13.09 -1.64
CA ALA A 16 -4.35 -13.18 -3.05
C ALA A 16 -3.12 -13.40 -3.95
N TYR A 17 -1.99 -12.77 -3.65
CA TYR A 17 -0.71 -13.00 -4.34
C TYR A 17 -0.30 -14.48 -4.28
N LEU A 18 -0.42 -15.12 -3.11
CA LEU A 18 -0.08 -16.55 -2.95
C LEU A 18 -0.92 -17.45 -3.87
N TRP A 19 -2.18 -17.10 -4.12
CA TRP A 19 -3.04 -17.87 -5.04
C TRP A 19 -2.65 -17.64 -6.51
N LEU A 20 -2.25 -16.42 -6.89
CA LEU A 20 -1.68 -16.16 -8.21
C LEU A 20 -0.37 -16.89 -8.43
N GLU A 21 0.51 -16.96 -7.42
CA GLU A 21 1.77 -17.69 -7.51
C GLU A 21 1.53 -19.20 -7.69
N LYS A 22 0.56 -19.77 -6.98
CA LYS A 22 0.15 -21.17 -7.19
C LYS A 22 -0.38 -21.41 -8.61
N TYR A 23 -1.15 -20.47 -9.15
CA TYR A 23 -1.62 -20.54 -10.54
C TYR A 23 -0.47 -20.53 -11.54
N ALA A 24 0.46 -19.57 -11.41
CA ALA A 24 1.61 -19.42 -12.29
C ALA A 24 2.48 -20.68 -12.29
N ASN A 25 2.64 -21.31 -11.11
CA ASN A 25 3.37 -22.57 -10.93
C ASN A 25 2.57 -23.83 -11.35
N LYS A 26 1.39 -23.67 -11.96
CA LYS A 26 0.50 -24.76 -12.43
C LYS A 26 0.08 -25.74 -11.32
N LEU A 27 0.05 -25.26 -10.07
CA LEU A 27 -0.39 -26.06 -8.92
C LEU A 27 -1.91 -26.07 -8.78
N GLU A 28 -2.59 -25.03 -9.28
CA GLU A 28 -4.04 -24.85 -9.17
C GLU A 28 -4.63 -24.36 -10.50
N ASN A 29 -5.93 -24.59 -10.71
CA ASN A 29 -6.65 -24.10 -11.89
C ASN A 29 -7.28 -22.72 -11.66
N SER A 30 -7.65 -22.05 -12.76
CA SER A 30 -8.18 -20.68 -12.75
C SER A 30 -9.47 -20.56 -11.91
N GLN A 31 -10.39 -21.52 -11.99
CA GLN A 31 -11.65 -21.48 -11.23
C GLN A 31 -11.41 -21.47 -9.72
N LEU A 32 -10.53 -22.35 -9.23
CA LEU A 32 -10.22 -22.43 -7.81
C LEU A 32 -9.46 -21.19 -7.33
N VAL A 33 -8.51 -20.70 -8.13
CA VAL A 33 -7.72 -19.51 -7.81
C VAL A 33 -8.60 -18.27 -7.70
N LEU A 34 -9.51 -18.05 -8.65
CA LEU A 34 -10.45 -16.92 -8.61
C LEU A 34 -11.37 -16.99 -7.39
N ALA A 35 -11.94 -18.17 -7.10
CA ALA A 35 -12.80 -18.35 -5.93
C ALA A 35 -12.06 -18.09 -4.61
N LYS A 36 -10.78 -18.50 -4.52
CA LYS A 36 -9.96 -18.25 -3.34
C LYS A 36 -9.59 -16.78 -3.21
N ILE A 37 -9.18 -16.14 -4.30
CA ILE A 37 -8.90 -14.70 -4.30
C ILE A 37 -10.13 -13.91 -3.86
N GLN A 38 -11.31 -14.24 -4.39
CA GLN A 38 -12.56 -13.60 -3.97
C GLN A 38 -12.76 -13.69 -2.44
N ILE A 39 -12.61 -14.88 -1.85
CA ILE A 39 -12.75 -15.07 -0.40
C ILE A 39 -11.72 -14.22 0.37
N GLU A 40 -10.47 -14.19 -0.08
CA GLU A 40 -9.43 -13.40 0.60
C GLU A 40 -9.69 -11.89 0.50
N LEU A 41 -10.20 -11.40 -0.64
CA LEU A 41 -10.59 -10.00 -0.81
C LEU A 41 -11.81 -9.65 0.04
N GLU A 42 -12.83 -10.51 0.07
CA GLU A 42 -14.03 -10.32 0.89
C GLU A 42 -13.71 -10.27 2.39
N ALA A 43 -12.76 -11.11 2.85
CA ALA A 43 -12.29 -11.10 4.23
C ALA A 43 -11.65 -9.76 4.64
N VAL A 44 -11.13 -9.02 3.67
CA VAL A 44 -10.58 -7.67 3.84
C VAL A 44 -11.49 -6.62 3.20
N GLY A 45 -12.79 -6.88 3.04
CA GLY A 45 -13.78 -5.89 2.58
C GLY A 45 -13.50 -5.25 1.21
N VAL A 46 -12.69 -5.89 0.37
CA VAL A 46 -12.36 -5.42 -0.97
C VAL A 46 -13.31 -6.05 -2.00
N ALA A 47 -13.80 -5.23 -2.92
CA ALA A 47 -14.65 -5.70 -4.01
C ALA A 47 -13.88 -6.58 -5.00
N PHE A 48 -14.39 -7.78 -5.27
CA PHE A 48 -13.86 -8.67 -6.30
C PHE A 48 -14.35 -8.26 -7.69
N LYS A 49 -13.41 -7.95 -8.60
CA LYS A 49 -13.68 -7.64 -10.01
C LYS A 49 -13.15 -8.75 -10.90
N GLU A 50 -14.01 -9.72 -11.22
CA GLU A 50 -13.62 -10.95 -11.93
C GLU A 50 -12.84 -10.68 -13.23
N GLU A 51 -13.29 -9.71 -14.03
CA GLU A 51 -12.65 -9.34 -15.31
C GLU A 51 -11.17 -8.97 -15.14
N CYS A 52 -10.83 -8.17 -14.13
CA CYS A 52 -9.45 -7.78 -13.87
C CYS A 52 -8.55 -8.97 -13.51
N TRP A 53 -9.09 -9.93 -12.75
CA TRP A 53 -8.34 -11.14 -12.39
C TRP A 53 -8.20 -12.08 -13.58
N LEU A 54 -9.24 -12.23 -14.40
CA LEU A 54 -9.18 -13.00 -15.64
C LEU A 54 -8.14 -12.44 -16.62
N ASP A 55 -8.04 -11.11 -16.76
CA ASP A 55 -7.01 -10.48 -17.58
C ASP A 55 -5.59 -10.81 -17.07
N ILE A 56 -5.38 -10.84 -15.75
CA ILE A 56 -4.10 -11.26 -15.15
C ILE A 56 -3.81 -12.74 -15.47
N LEU A 57 -4.79 -13.64 -15.28
CA LEU A 57 -4.60 -15.07 -15.54
C LEU A 57 -4.33 -15.34 -17.03
N ASP A 58 -5.07 -14.71 -17.94
CA ASP A 58 -4.86 -14.82 -19.39
C ASP A 58 -3.50 -14.24 -19.78
N TYR A 59 -3.04 -13.16 -19.14
CA TYR A 59 -1.69 -12.62 -19.39
C TYR A 59 -0.58 -13.58 -18.94
N ILE A 60 -0.73 -14.21 -17.77
CA ILE A 60 0.20 -15.24 -17.27
C ILE A 60 0.32 -16.41 -18.26
N ASP A 61 -0.79 -16.83 -18.87
CA ASP A 61 -0.79 -17.97 -19.79
C ASP A 61 -0.33 -17.63 -21.20
N THR A 62 -0.57 -16.40 -21.66
CA THR A 62 -0.31 -16.00 -23.05
C THR A 62 1.08 -15.40 -23.28
N LYS A 63 1.77 -14.96 -22.23
CA LYS A 63 3.09 -14.31 -22.31
C LYS A 63 4.17 -15.20 -21.71
N SER A 64 5.31 -15.29 -22.41
CA SER A 64 6.46 -16.09 -21.94
C SER A 64 6.99 -15.66 -20.57
N GLU A 65 6.88 -14.37 -20.24
CA GLU A 65 7.28 -13.78 -18.96
C GLU A 65 6.06 -13.30 -18.14
N GLY A 66 4.87 -13.83 -18.45
CA GLY A 66 3.61 -13.30 -17.91
C GLY A 66 3.55 -13.25 -16.39
N TRP A 67 4.09 -14.27 -15.71
CA TRP A 67 4.19 -14.28 -14.25
C TRP A 67 5.18 -13.25 -13.70
N GLU A 68 6.37 -13.13 -14.29
CA GLU A 68 7.38 -12.17 -13.81
C GLU A 68 6.92 -10.73 -14.01
N ASP A 69 6.21 -10.44 -15.11
CA ASP A 69 5.57 -9.15 -15.36
C ASP A 69 4.51 -8.83 -14.29
N VAL A 70 3.62 -9.78 -14.00
CA VAL A 70 2.57 -9.63 -12.97
C VAL A 70 3.20 -9.42 -11.60
N LYS A 71 4.22 -10.20 -11.26
CA LYS A 71 4.98 -10.07 -10.02
C LYS A 71 5.64 -8.69 -9.92
N ALA A 72 6.28 -8.21 -10.98
CA ALA A 72 6.92 -6.89 -10.99
C ALA A 72 5.88 -5.77 -10.83
N ALA A 73 4.75 -5.86 -11.52
CA ALA A 73 3.65 -4.91 -11.39
C ALA A 73 3.07 -4.91 -9.96
N TRP A 74 2.88 -6.10 -9.38
CA TRP A 74 2.41 -6.26 -8.00
C TRP A 74 3.37 -5.63 -6.99
N GLN A 75 4.66 -5.96 -7.08
CA GLN A 75 5.68 -5.40 -6.18
C GLN A 75 5.77 -3.89 -6.30
N LYS A 76 5.69 -3.35 -7.52
CA LYS A 76 5.67 -1.90 -7.74
C LYS A 76 4.52 -1.21 -7.03
N VAL A 77 3.31 -1.78 -7.06
CA VAL A 77 2.15 -1.23 -6.35
C VAL A 77 2.33 -1.35 -4.83
N LYS A 78 2.78 -2.52 -4.34
CA LYS A 78 3.05 -2.76 -2.92
C LYS A 78 4.10 -1.78 -2.36
N THR A 79 5.23 -1.61 -3.02
CA THR A 79 6.27 -0.64 -2.60
C THR A 79 5.74 0.80 -2.59
N SER A 80 4.84 1.16 -3.52
CA SER A 80 4.22 2.48 -3.52
C SER A 80 3.21 2.68 -2.38
N GLU A 81 2.56 1.61 -1.91
CA GLU A 81 1.72 1.63 -0.70
C GLU A 81 2.59 1.89 0.53
N ASP A 82 3.62 1.09 0.72
CA ASP A 82 4.56 1.21 1.83
C ASP A 82 5.15 2.61 1.90
N LEU A 83 5.64 3.16 0.78
CA LEU A 83 6.25 4.50 0.75
C LEU A 83 5.27 5.59 1.21
N ARG A 84 3.98 5.48 0.86
CA ARG A 84 2.95 6.44 1.29
C ARG A 84 2.68 6.31 2.78
N ALA A 85 2.63 5.09 3.31
CA ALA A 85 2.50 4.83 4.74
C ALA A 85 3.69 5.41 5.53
N TRP A 86 4.92 5.21 5.04
CA TRP A 86 6.14 5.80 5.61
C TRP A 86 6.12 7.33 5.59
N CYS A 87 5.57 7.96 4.54
CA CYS A 87 5.42 9.42 4.50
C CYS A 87 4.43 9.93 5.55
N LEU A 88 3.35 9.20 5.85
CA LEU A 88 2.42 9.58 6.92
C LEU A 88 3.08 9.48 8.30
N LEU A 89 3.87 8.42 8.52
CA LEU A 89 4.68 8.28 9.73
C LEU A 89 5.70 9.39 9.87
N GLN A 90 6.35 9.78 8.77
CA GLN A 90 7.24 10.94 8.74
C GLN A 90 6.52 12.22 9.18
N ALA A 91 5.27 12.43 8.74
CA ALA A 91 4.48 13.59 9.17
C ALA A 91 4.31 13.65 10.69
N TRP A 92 4.02 12.51 11.30
CA TRP A 92 3.85 12.40 12.74
C TRP A 92 5.18 12.54 13.48
N ALA A 93 6.25 11.89 13.00
CA ALA A 93 7.58 11.97 13.60
C ALA A 93 8.11 13.41 13.67
N TYR A 94 7.79 14.24 12.68
CA TYR A 94 8.16 15.66 12.65
C TYR A 94 7.17 16.57 13.41
N GLY A 95 6.20 16.02 14.13
CA GLY A 95 5.20 16.77 14.88
C GLY A 95 4.22 17.58 14.00
N MET A 96 4.11 17.26 12.70
CA MET A 96 3.21 17.97 11.78
C MET A 96 1.75 17.54 11.92
N THR A 97 1.51 16.38 12.53
CA THR A 97 0.20 15.79 12.80
C THR A 97 0.30 14.89 14.03
N ASN A 98 -0.82 14.30 14.47
CA ASN A 98 -0.85 13.33 15.56
C ASN A 98 -1.13 11.91 15.05
N LEU A 99 -0.85 10.93 15.91
CA LEU A 99 -1.00 9.50 15.60
C LEU A 99 -2.43 9.13 15.20
N VAL A 100 -3.46 9.67 15.86
CA VAL A 100 -4.86 9.37 15.55
C VAL A 100 -5.20 9.75 14.11
N ILE A 101 -4.72 10.91 13.65
CA ILE A 101 -4.90 11.37 12.27
C ILE A 101 -4.12 10.48 11.29
N VAL A 102 -2.89 10.06 11.63
CA VAL A 102 -2.11 9.14 10.80
C VAL A 102 -2.81 7.80 10.65
N LEU A 103 -3.25 7.19 11.74
CA LEU A 103 -3.95 5.91 11.72
C LEU A 103 -5.24 6.01 10.90
N SER A 104 -6.01 7.08 11.09
CA SER A 104 -7.24 7.31 10.30
C SER A 104 -6.92 7.50 8.81
N ALA A 105 -5.83 8.19 8.47
CA ALA A 105 -5.40 8.40 7.09
C ALA A 105 -4.91 7.10 6.44
N MET A 106 -4.18 6.27 7.19
CA MET A 106 -3.73 4.95 6.76
C MET A 106 -4.93 4.03 6.53
N GLU A 107 -5.85 3.95 7.49
CA GLU A 107 -7.09 3.18 7.35
C GLU A 107 -7.94 3.66 6.18
N MET A 108 -8.01 4.96 5.91
CA MET A 108 -8.77 5.47 4.76
C MET A 108 -8.10 5.20 3.40
N MET A 109 -6.78 5.38 3.31
CA MET A 109 -6.05 5.24 2.04
C MET A 109 -5.74 3.80 1.67
N PHE A 110 -5.49 2.97 2.67
CA PHE A 110 -5.09 1.58 2.51
C PHE A 110 -6.19 0.63 2.94
N GLY A 111 -7.26 1.11 3.60
CA GLY A 111 -8.36 0.25 4.02
C GLY A 111 -7.86 -0.89 4.87
N ASN A 112 -8.37 -2.08 4.55
CA ASN A 112 -8.01 -3.33 5.20
C ASN A 112 -6.65 -3.90 4.74
N HIS A 113 -5.95 -3.24 3.80
CA HIS A 113 -4.56 -3.57 3.44
C HIS A 113 -3.56 -3.05 4.48
N PHE A 114 -3.92 -2.02 5.24
CA PHE A 114 -3.11 -1.58 6.38
C PHE A 114 -3.30 -2.50 7.57
N ILE A 115 -2.34 -3.39 7.79
CA ILE A 115 -2.30 -4.26 8.96
C ILE A 115 -1.44 -3.60 10.02
N LEU A 116 -2.06 -2.94 11.00
CA LEU A 116 -1.34 -2.23 12.08
C LEU A 116 -0.28 -3.11 12.77
N ASN A 117 -0.56 -4.41 12.93
CA ASN A 117 0.38 -5.37 13.51
C ASN A 117 1.70 -5.50 12.74
N GLU A 118 1.72 -5.25 11.43
CA GLU A 118 2.96 -5.27 10.63
C GLU A 118 3.83 -4.05 10.93
N TRP A 119 3.22 -2.97 11.42
CA TRP A 119 3.87 -1.70 11.74
C TRP A 119 4.14 -1.51 13.23
N ILE A 120 3.73 -2.47 14.07
CA ILE A 120 3.77 -2.35 15.53
C ILE A 120 5.19 -2.11 16.06
N ASN A 121 6.19 -2.71 15.43
CA ASN A 121 7.60 -2.52 15.79
C ASN A 121 8.11 -1.09 15.54
N ILE A 122 7.37 -0.29 14.77
CA ILE A 122 7.65 1.12 14.50
C ILE A 122 6.76 1.99 15.39
N PHE A 123 5.46 1.67 15.47
CA PHE A 123 4.50 2.44 16.26
C PHE A 123 4.75 2.37 17.77
N ASP A 124 5.01 1.19 18.32
CA ASP A 124 5.09 1.01 19.78
C ASP A 124 6.24 1.83 20.40
N PRO A 125 7.49 1.79 19.87
CA PRO A 125 8.57 2.59 20.42
C PRO A 125 8.29 4.10 20.32
N MET A 126 7.77 4.56 19.18
CA MET A 126 7.46 5.98 18.96
C MET A 126 6.33 6.46 19.87
N THR A 127 5.30 5.64 20.06
CA THR A 127 4.16 5.94 20.93
C THR A 127 4.57 5.94 22.41
N ALA A 128 5.41 4.99 22.84
CA ALA A 128 5.91 4.93 24.20
C ALA A 128 6.72 6.19 24.57
N VAL A 129 7.53 6.72 23.65
CA VAL A 129 8.23 8.00 23.84
C VAL A 129 7.24 9.17 23.91
N TRP A 130 6.20 9.14 23.08
CA TRP A 130 5.17 10.16 23.09
C TRP A 130 4.40 10.22 24.41
N GLU A 131 4.07 9.06 24.99
CA GLU A 131 3.32 8.95 26.25
C GLU A 131 4.17 9.20 27.50
N ALA A 132 5.48 8.93 27.43
CA ALA A 132 6.38 9.06 28.58
C ALA A 132 6.93 10.48 28.80
N SER A 133 6.83 11.38 27.82
CA SER A 133 7.40 12.74 27.92
C SER A 133 6.38 13.74 28.47
N GLU A 134 6.73 14.45 29.55
CA GLU A 134 5.92 15.55 30.07
C GLU A 134 6.17 16.87 29.31
N GLU A 135 7.32 17.01 28.64
CA GLU A 135 7.68 18.20 27.85
C GLU A 135 7.68 17.90 26.34
N GLU A 136 6.96 18.73 25.58
CA GLU A 136 6.78 18.61 24.13
C GLU A 136 8.09 18.87 23.36
N SER A 137 8.99 19.69 23.90
CA SER A 137 10.28 20.05 23.28
C SER A 137 11.27 18.88 23.20
N ASP A 138 11.19 17.93 24.12
CA ASP A 138 12.07 16.75 24.18
C ASP A 138 11.51 15.53 23.45
N LEU A 139 10.23 15.59 23.10
CA LEU A 139 9.46 14.49 22.53
C LEU A 139 9.72 14.34 21.03
N ILE A 140 9.62 15.44 20.26
CA ILE A 140 9.80 15.40 18.80
C ILE A 140 11.18 14.86 18.40
N PRO A 141 12.32 15.30 19.00
CA PRO A 141 13.63 14.79 18.63
C PRO A 141 13.80 13.28 18.85
N LYS A 142 13.26 12.73 19.95
CA LYS A 142 13.37 11.30 20.28
C LYS A 142 12.49 10.43 19.37
N VAL A 143 11.28 10.89 19.06
CA VAL A 143 10.40 10.20 18.10
C VAL A 143 11.01 10.23 16.70
N LEU A 144 11.63 11.35 16.32
CA LEU A 144 12.33 11.48 15.05
C LEU A 144 13.53 10.53 14.95
N GLU A 145 14.34 10.41 16.00
CA GLU A 145 15.48 9.48 16.03
C GLU A 145 15.03 8.02 15.82
N LEU A 146 13.98 7.58 16.51
CA LEU A 146 13.40 6.23 16.34
C LEU A 146 12.88 6.01 14.92
N PHE A 147 12.24 7.04 14.35
CA PHE A 147 11.75 6.99 12.98
C PHE A 147 12.89 6.90 11.96
N GLU A 148 13.93 7.73 12.09
CA GLU A 148 15.09 7.72 11.20
C GLU A 148 15.83 6.37 11.25
N GLU A 149 15.99 5.79 12.45
CA GLU A 149 16.54 4.45 12.61
C GLU A 149 15.68 3.38 11.92
N ALA A 150 14.35 3.48 12.03
CA ALA A 150 13.44 2.56 11.35
C ALA A 150 13.53 2.69 9.81
N VAL A 151 13.63 3.92 9.29
CA VAL A 151 13.83 4.20 7.85
C VAL A 151 15.16 3.62 7.35
N GLU A 152 16.24 3.79 8.11
CA GLU A 152 17.56 3.26 7.77
C GLU A 152 17.55 1.72 7.75
N ARG A 153 16.97 1.08 8.77
CA ARG A 153 16.84 -0.39 8.84
C ARG A 153 16.08 -0.97 7.65
N GLN A 154 15.12 -0.21 7.11
CA GLN A 154 14.33 -0.61 5.94
C GLN A 154 14.98 -0.24 4.61
N GLY A 155 16.15 0.43 4.63
CA GLY A 155 16.86 0.86 3.43
C GLY A 155 16.09 1.87 2.58
N LEU A 156 15.18 2.63 3.21
CA LEU A 156 14.28 3.54 2.50
C LEU A 156 14.92 4.91 2.28
N SER A 157 14.58 5.53 1.16
CA SER A 157 14.89 6.94 0.89
C SER A 157 13.59 7.72 0.83
N LEU A 158 13.26 8.42 1.91
CA LEU A 158 12.07 9.24 2.00
C LEU A 158 12.34 10.67 1.52
N PRO A 159 11.34 11.33 0.90
CA PRO A 159 11.47 12.73 0.55
C PRO A 159 11.65 13.59 1.81
N CYS A 160 12.38 14.70 1.70
CA CYS A 160 12.48 15.67 2.79
C CYS A 160 11.09 16.25 3.07
N PRO A 161 10.65 16.30 4.34
CA PRO A 161 9.32 16.75 4.69
C PRO A 161 9.20 18.26 4.47
N HIS A 162 8.65 18.66 3.32
CA HIS A 162 8.27 20.03 3.08
C HIS A 162 6.86 20.28 3.63
N VAL A 163 6.76 21.12 4.66
CA VAL A 163 5.50 21.49 5.36
C VAL A 163 4.35 21.83 4.40
N ARG A 164 4.63 22.48 3.25
CA ARG A 164 3.64 22.82 2.22
C ARG A 164 3.08 21.62 1.45
N LYS A 165 3.87 20.57 1.23
CA LYS A 165 3.44 19.37 0.49
C LYS A 165 2.60 18.44 1.38
N PHE A 166 2.86 18.42 2.69
CA PHE A 166 2.07 17.66 3.66
C PHE A 166 0.63 18.17 3.78
N ILE A 167 0.42 19.50 3.77
CA ILE A 167 -0.92 20.10 3.73
C ILE A 167 -1.68 19.64 2.49
N HIS A 168 -1.04 19.59 1.32
CA HIS A 168 -1.70 19.10 0.10
C HIS A 168 -2.04 17.60 0.14
N TYR A 169 -1.25 16.77 0.83
CA TYR A 169 -1.59 15.36 1.04
C TYR A 169 -2.86 15.21 1.90
N PHE A 170 -3.01 16.03 2.93
CA PHE A 170 -4.22 16.08 3.76
C PHE A 170 -5.40 16.80 3.10
N GLU A 171 -5.17 17.81 2.26
CA GLU A 171 -6.22 18.41 1.43
C GLU A 171 -6.71 17.43 0.36
N LEU A 172 -5.85 16.56 -0.18
CA LEU A 172 -6.25 15.43 -1.02
C LEU A 172 -7.13 14.44 -0.22
N ILE A 173 -6.79 14.12 1.03
CA ILE A 173 -7.64 13.28 1.90
C ILE A 173 -9.00 13.96 2.18
N LYS A 174 -9.02 15.28 2.45
CA LYS A 174 -10.28 16.04 2.61
C LYS A 174 -11.07 16.20 1.30
N ALA A 175 -10.42 16.26 0.14
CA ALA A 175 -11.06 16.32 -1.16
C ALA A 175 -11.65 14.96 -1.54
N VAL A 176 -10.96 13.85 -1.24
CA VAL A 176 -11.45 12.48 -1.42
C VAL A 176 -12.61 12.17 -0.47
N GLN A 177 -12.62 12.71 0.76
CA GLN A 177 -13.78 12.65 1.67
C GLN A 177 -15.00 13.43 1.15
N ASN A 178 -14.82 14.38 0.22
CA ASN A 178 -15.89 15.24 -0.30
C ASN A 178 -16.30 14.93 -1.75
N GLU A 179 -15.61 14.06 -2.48
CA GLU A 179 -15.94 13.72 -3.86
C GLU A 179 -15.88 12.21 -4.13
N GLU A 180 -17.04 11.59 -4.30
CA GLU A 180 -17.25 10.22 -4.83
C GLU A 180 -16.81 10.04 -6.30
N HIS A 181 -16.06 10.97 -6.88
CA HIS A 181 -16.07 11.14 -8.34
C HIS A 181 -14.75 11.49 -9.03
N TRP A 182 -13.56 11.13 -8.53
CA TRP A 182 -12.35 11.34 -9.34
C TRP A 182 -11.29 10.22 -9.27
N ILE A 183 -11.25 9.43 -10.36
CA ILE A 183 -10.05 9.00 -11.12
C ILE A 183 -9.32 7.76 -10.52
N SER A 184 -9.39 6.54 -11.08
CA SER A 184 -9.58 6.12 -12.49
C SER A 184 -8.65 6.83 -13.47
N ALA A 185 -7.34 6.68 -13.30
CA ALA A 185 -6.37 6.90 -14.36
C ALA A 185 -5.40 5.71 -14.41
N PRO A 186 -5.54 4.80 -15.39
CA PRO A 186 -4.61 3.71 -15.56
C PRO A 186 -3.28 4.23 -16.13
N LEU A 187 -2.18 3.82 -15.50
CA LEU A 187 -0.83 3.93 -16.06
C LEU A 187 -0.71 2.98 -17.25
N LYS A 188 -1.07 3.44 -18.47
CA LYS A 188 -0.76 2.72 -19.70
C LYS A 188 0.75 2.62 -19.89
N VAL A 189 1.31 1.42 -19.74
CA VAL A 189 2.63 1.10 -20.28
C VAL A 189 2.47 0.88 -21.78
N SER A 190 2.76 1.90 -22.57
CA SER A 190 2.79 1.80 -24.04
C SER A 190 4.15 1.24 -24.47
N GLN A 191 4.18 0.03 -25.02
CA GLN A 191 5.38 -0.46 -25.72
C GLN A 191 5.49 0.23 -27.08
N LYS A 192 6.67 0.76 -27.39
CA LYS A 192 7.07 1.18 -28.74
C LYS A 192 7.22 -0.08 -29.60
N GLN A 193 6.66 -0.01 -30.81
CA GLN A 193 6.80 -1.01 -31.88
C GLN A 193 8.25 -1.22 -32.30
#